data_AF-B0DNC1-F1
#
_entry.id   AF-B0DNC1-F1
#
_cell.length_a   1.000
_cell.length_b   1.000
_cell.length_c   1.000
_cell.angle_alpha   90.00
_cell.angle_beta   90.00
_cell.angle_gamma   90.00
#
_symmetry.space_group_name_H-M   'P 1'
#
loop_
_entity.id
_entity.type
_entity.pdbx_description
1 polymer ?
#
loop_
_entity_poly.entity_id
_entity_poly.type
_entity_poly.pdbx_seq_one_letter_code
_entity_poly.pdbx_strand_id
1 'polypeptide(L)'
;MRSPEVKKVLRILVPHVASDARALRLFTNAIDEPSQTKFVTCISPVIEDNWSGAPHELSRVKWFRNFADYCASQICIIPKSLATAHSARKAKYNSARNVKKRFGQSLGFTQRARQSNSAHFANIPETTVTTYPKSKAYPPLKHWMYETDAIKKKWKKHLTSGRRPDSRRPYLPMMKVNTSLIDHDVRPNESRRFRDSNGTLVCGVYRDFCPNEDVLPVVDDIVQENVSNRKNVRMEDPGSLVQVGFSAGARSAPKFDWVRNVTNRKLPSDVINDMDDRSSSAFALFWNLCRNSLPDEVMNDFDEFFDECCMPRMDPCKGAAEGSAGNGDQRAFGDYSIQIGDDKFIFRNAERAPPAGVCGQNYSRSLFDLPSSSFNLSSFGRSTHFEHQPHKFAISWTVRRDHPSDAGGHFYISTYRIRVQAAANTLVVWRPKDIHGTSLQDLRPADPNPAFLQTGIAIVTSNRLPSVWKKYRAGVLSHQDAMRILAESDDELDEHFEHLQAEQ
;
A
#
# COMPACT_ATOMS: atom_id res chain seq x y z
N MET A 1 27.15 20.61 -28.56
CA MET A 1 28.50 20.97 -28.08
C MET A 1 28.36 21.78 -26.79
N ARG A 2 29.24 21.60 -25.78
CA ARG A 2 29.18 22.42 -24.55
C ARG A 2 29.50 23.89 -24.87
N SER A 3 28.75 24.82 -24.28
CA SER A 3 29.03 26.26 -24.38
C SER A 3 30.51 26.54 -24.04
N PRO A 4 31.19 27.42 -24.80
CA PRO A 4 32.56 27.85 -24.49
C PRO A 4 32.72 28.31 -23.04
N GLU A 5 31.70 28.97 -22.49
CA GLU A 5 31.71 29.49 -21.12
C GLU A 5 31.72 28.36 -20.08
N VAL A 6 30.92 27.32 -20.28
CA VAL A 6 30.94 26.13 -19.42
C VAL A 6 32.33 25.49 -19.42
N LYS A 7 33.00 25.40 -20.57
CA LYS A 7 34.36 24.84 -20.65
C LYS A 7 35.39 25.70 -19.91
N LYS A 8 35.28 27.02 -19.99
CA LYS A 8 36.15 27.97 -19.26
C LYS A 8 36.03 27.76 -17.75
N VAL A 9 34.82 27.74 -17.20
CA VAL A 9 34.59 27.52 -15.76
C VAL A 9 35.08 26.14 -15.32
N LEU A 10 34.86 25.08 -16.12
CA LEU A 10 35.36 23.74 -15.80
C LEU A 10 36.88 23.67 -15.67
N ARG A 11 37.64 24.44 -16.46
CA ARG A 11 39.11 24.51 -16.36
C ARG A 11 39.57 25.14 -15.04
N ILE A 12 38.79 26.05 -14.48
CA ILE A 12 39.05 26.71 -13.19
C ILE A 12 38.65 25.79 -12.02
N LEU A 13 37.55 25.07 -12.16
CA LEU A 13 37.07 24.14 -11.13
C LEU A 13 38.02 22.97 -10.90
N VAL A 14 38.71 22.47 -11.94
CA VAL A 14 39.62 21.32 -11.80
C VAL A 14 40.73 21.53 -10.77
N PRO A 15 41.57 22.58 -10.85
CA PRO A 15 42.59 22.83 -9.84
C PRO A 15 41.98 23.16 -8.47
N HIS A 16 40.86 23.88 -8.42
CA HIS A 16 40.18 24.22 -7.16
C HIS A 16 39.67 22.97 -6.41
N VAL A 17 38.94 22.08 -7.09
CA VAL A 17 38.44 20.83 -6.46
C VAL A 17 39.60 19.90 -6.11
N ALA A 18 40.69 19.93 -6.87
CA ALA A 18 41.87 19.10 -6.59
C ALA A 18 42.64 19.54 -5.33
N SER A 19 42.61 20.83 -4.97
CA SER A 19 43.29 21.38 -3.79
C SER A 19 42.38 21.50 -2.57
N ASP A 20 41.06 21.58 -2.74
CA ASP A 20 40.09 21.62 -1.65
C ASP A 20 39.70 20.20 -1.18
N ALA A 21 40.16 19.82 0.01
CA ALA A 21 39.88 18.50 0.60
C ALA A 21 38.39 18.22 0.83
N ARG A 22 37.58 19.26 1.13
CA ARG A 22 36.13 19.14 1.32
C ARG A 22 35.45 18.92 -0.03
N ALA A 23 35.77 19.73 -1.05
CA ALA A 23 35.20 19.58 -2.38
C ALA A 23 35.56 18.22 -2.99
N LEU A 24 36.81 17.77 -2.84
CA LEU A 24 37.28 16.48 -3.31
C LEU A 24 36.54 15.30 -2.64
N ARG A 25 36.34 15.38 -1.32
CA ARG A 25 35.56 14.38 -0.55
C ARG A 25 34.09 14.35 -0.99
N LEU A 26 33.48 15.52 -1.15
CA LEU A 26 32.09 15.62 -1.62
C LEU A 26 31.95 15.05 -3.04
N PHE A 27 32.87 15.37 -3.94
CA PHE A 27 32.90 14.80 -5.29
C PHE A 27 33.02 13.27 -5.27
N THR A 28 33.93 12.74 -4.46
CA THR A 28 34.15 11.29 -4.32
C THR A 28 32.89 10.55 -3.89
N ASN A 29 32.05 11.18 -3.07
CA ASN A 29 30.83 10.60 -2.52
C ASN A 29 29.55 10.98 -3.30
N ALA A 30 29.66 11.80 -4.35
CA ALA A 30 28.53 12.25 -5.15
C ALA A 30 28.03 11.16 -6.12
N ILE A 31 27.21 10.24 -5.60
CA ILE A 31 26.65 9.09 -6.34
C ILE A 31 25.13 9.15 -6.53
N ASP A 32 24.45 10.00 -5.76
CA ASP A 32 23.01 10.27 -5.81
C ASP A 32 22.74 11.78 -5.90
N GLU A 33 21.48 12.19 -6.05
CA GLU A 33 21.12 13.60 -6.23
C GLU A 33 21.42 14.48 -5.00
N PRO A 34 21.09 14.08 -3.75
CA PRO A 34 21.47 14.86 -2.57
C PRO A 34 22.98 15.08 -2.43
N SER A 35 23.79 14.04 -2.66
CA SER A 35 25.25 14.14 -2.59
C SER A 35 25.84 14.97 -3.74
N GLN A 36 25.24 14.90 -4.93
CA GLN A 36 25.58 15.79 -6.06
C GLN A 36 25.26 17.25 -5.74
N THR A 37 24.09 17.53 -5.17
CA THR A 37 23.71 18.89 -4.76
C THR A 37 24.68 19.43 -3.71
N LYS A 38 25.04 18.64 -2.68
CA LYS A 38 26.05 19.04 -1.69
C LYS A 38 27.40 19.39 -2.33
N PHE A 39 27.84 18.63 -3.33
CA PHE A 39 29.05 18.95 -4.08
C PHE A 39 28.89 20.24 -4.88
N VAL A 40 27.79 20.40 -5.64
CA VAL A 40 27.54 21.60 -6.44
C VAL A 40 27.49 22.85 -5.56
N THR A 41 26.75 22.82 -4.45
CA THR A 41 26.71 23.92 -3.48
C THR A 41 28.09 24.26 -2.92
N CYS A 42 28.97 23.27 -2.74
CA CYS A 42 30.34 23.51 -2.29
C CYS A 42 31.18 24.28 -3.31
N ILE A 43 30.94 24.08 -4.60
CA ILE A 43 31.70 24.74 -5.69
C ILE A 43 30.96 25.94 -6.29
N SER A 44 29.71 26.20 -5.87
CA SER A 44 28.88 27.31 -6.35
C SER A 44 29.57 28.68 -6.29
N PRO A 45 30.26 29.07 -5.20
CA PRO A 45 30.94 30.37 -5.17
C PRO A 45 31.97 30.52 -6.30
N VAL A 46 32.76 29.48 -6.56
CA VAL A 46 33.76 29.49 -7.64
C VAL A 46 33.10 29.53 -9.02
N ILE A 47 31.95 28.87 -9.18
CA ILE A 47 31.18 28.95 -10.42
C ILE A 47 30.68 30.37 -10.64
N GLU A 48 30.06 30.97 -9.63
CA GLU A 48 29.46 32.31 -9.68
C GLU A 48 30.51 33.39 -9.97
N ASP A 49 31.65 33.34 -9.29
CA ASP A 49 32.76 34.31 -9.47
C ASP A 49 33.39 34.26 -10.86
N ASN A 50 33.25 33.14 -11.59
CA ASN A 50 33.92 32.91 -12.87
C ASN A 50 32.95 32.79 -14.06
N TRP A 51 31.65 32.97 -13.81
CA TRP A 51 30.61 32.90 -14.83
C TRP A 51 30.38 34.29 -15.46
N SER A 52 30.56 34.40 -16.78
CA SER A 52 30.31 35.64 -17.53
C SER A 52 29.05 35.58 -18.43
N GLY A 53 28.30 34.48 -18.39
CA GLY A 53 27.00 34.36 -19.07
C GLY A 53 25.87 35.01 -18.28
N ALA A 54 24.65 34.99 -18.83
CA ALA A 54 23.51 35.57 -18.12
C ALA A 54 23.16 34.75 -16.86
N PRO A 55 22.73 35.38 -15.74
CA PRO A 55 22.41 34.65 -14.50
C PRO A 55 21.35 33.55 -14.65
N HIS A 56 20.38 33.73 -15.56
CA HIS A 56 19.35 32.73 -15.82
C HIS A 56 19.87 31.49 -16.58
N GLU A 57 21.02 31.60 -17.25
CA GLU A 57 21.66 30.46 -17.92
C GLU A 57 22.44 29.60 -16.91
N LEU A 58 23.02 30.23 -15.89
CA LEU A 58 23.82 29.57 -14.85
C LEU A 58 23.04 28.45 -14.15
N SER A 59 21.78 28.72 -13.80
CA SER A 59 20.89 27.76 -13.11
C SER A 59 20.45 26.60 -14.01
N ARG A 60 20.54 26.74 -15.34
CA ARG A 60 20.20 25.67 -16.31
C ARG A 60 21.34 24.70 -16.54
N VAL A 61 22.57 25.05 -16.14
CA VAL A 61 23.75 24.20 -16.34
C VAL A 61 23.77 23.04 -15.35
N LYS A 62 23.84 21.80 -15.87
CA LYS A 62 24.03 20.59 -15.06
C LYS A 62 25.50 20.45 -14.62
N TRP A 63 25.93 21.30 -13.68
CA TRP A 63 27.33 21.45 -13.26
C TRP A 63 28.00 20.15 -12.86
N PHE A 64 27.37 19.34 -12.00
CA PHE A 64 27.94 18.05 -11.60
C PHE A 64 28.22 17.14 -12.80
N ARG A 65 27.25 16.96 -13.70
CA ARG A 65 27.42 16.12 -14.90
C ARG A 65 28.54 16.65 -15.79
N ASN A 66 28.54 17.95 -16.07
CA ASN A 66 29.56 18.58 -16.90
C ASN A 66 30.97 18.41 -16.31
N PHE A 67 31.12 18.57 -14.99
CA PHE A 67 32.39 18.40 -14.28
C PHE A 67 32.85 16.94 -14.25
N ALA A 68 31.95 16.00 -13.90
CA ALA A 68 32.26 14.58 -13.89
C ALA A 68 32.69 14.08 -15.27
N ASP A 69 31.98 14.47 -16.33
CA ASP A 69 32.32 14.11 -17.70
C ASP A 69 33.64 14.77 -18.16
N TYR A 70 33.91 16.02 -17.74
CA TYR A 70 35.19 16.67 -18.04
C TYR A 70 36.34 15.87 -17.44
N CYS A 71 36.24 15.50 -16.15
CA CYS A 71 37.21 14.66 -15.47
C CYS A 71 37.41 13.32 -16.18
N ALA A 72 36.32 12.68 -16.63
CA ALA A 72 36.39 11.42 -17.37
C ALA A 72 37.14 11.56 -18.70
N SER A 73 36.87 12.64 -19.45
CA SER A 73 37.50 12.89 -20.75
C SER A 73 38.96 13.33 -20.68
N GLN A 74 39.39 13.88 -19.54
CA GLN A 74 40.72 14.46 -19.33
C GLN A 74 41.49 13.72 -18.23
N ILE A 75 41.14 12.44 -17.97
CA ILE A 75 41.62 11.69 -16.81
C ILE A 75 43.15 11.62 -16.71
N CYS A 76 43.86 11.65 -17.86
CA CYS A 76 45.32 11.59 -17.93
C CYS A 76 46.01 12.93 -17.65
N ILE A 77 45.29 14.06 -17.68
CA ILE A 77 45.88 15.41 -17.56
C ILE A 77 45.38 16.19 -16.34
N ILE A 78 44.30 15.75 -15.70
CA ILE A 78 43.83 16.35 -14.45
C ILE A 78 44.73 15.93 -13.26
N PRO A 79 44.74 16.68 -12.14
CA PRO A 79 45.51 16.31 -10.96
C PRO A 79 45.21 14.88 -10.46
N LYS A 80 46.25 14.16 -10.01
CA LYS A 80 46.17 12.76 -9.57
C LYS A 80 45.14 12.54 -8.44
N SER A 81 45.03 13.51 -7.51
CA SER A 81 44.04 13.49 -6.43
C SER A 81 42.60 13.45 -7.00
N LEU A 82 42.31 14.30 -7.98
CA LEU A 82 41.02 14.36 -8.65
C LEU A 82 40.75 13.14 -9.54
N ALA A 83 41.75 12.62 -10.26
CA ALA A 83 41.62 11.39 -11.02
C ALA A 83 41.29 10.18 -10.12
N THR A 84 41.93 10.11 -8.95
CA THR A 84 41.66 9.07 -7.93
C THR A 84 40.24 9.21 -7.37
N ALA A 85 39.83 10.42 -6.98
CA ALA A 85 38.48 10.72 -6.51
C ALA A 85 37.41 10.37 -7.57
N HIS A 86 37.65 10.71 -8.84
CA HIS A 86 36.75 10.38 -9.94
C HIS A 86 36.59 8.86 -10.12
N SER A 87 37.69 8.12 -10.07
CA SER A 87 37.70 6.67 -10.21
C SER A 87 36.98 5.98 -9.05
N ALA A 88 37.25 6.43 -7.81
CA ALA A 88 36.56 5.96 -6.61
C ALA A 88 35.04 6.24 -6.68
N ARG A 89 34.64 7.45 -7.07
CA ARG A 89 33.23 7.82 -7.29
C ARG A 89 32.57 6.92 -8.33
N LYS A 90 33.22 6.68 -9.48
CA LYS A 90 32.70 5.81 -10.54
C LYS A 90 32.54 4.37 -10.06
N ALA A 91 33.49 3.85 -9.30
CA ALA A 91 33.40 2.53 -8.69
C ALA A 91 32.23 2.43 -7.71
N LYS A 92 32.05 3.41 -6.81
CA LYS A 92 30.91 3.48 -5.88
C LYS A 92 29.58 3.55 -6.62
N TYR A 93 29.46 4.43 -7.62
CA TYR A 93 28.25 4.57 -8.43
C TYR A 93 27.90 3.27 -9.16
N ASN A 94 28.90 2.60 -9.77
CA ASN A 94 28.69 1.33 -10.45
C ASN A 94 28.29 0.22 -9.48
N SER A 95 28.90 0.17 -8.29
CA SER A 95 28.52 -0.77 -7.23
C SER A 95 27.06 -0.57 -6.82
N ALA A 96 26.67 0.65 -6.46
CA ALA A 96 25.30 0.99 -6.09
C ALA A 96 24.30 0.68 -7.22
N ARG A 97 24.64 0.99 -8.47
CA ARG A 97 23.83 0.64 -9.64
C ARG A 97 23.66 -0.87 -9.81
N ASN A 98 24.72 -1.65 -9.58
CA ASN A 98 24.68 -3.11 -9.67
C ASN A 98 23.87 -3.73 -8.53
N VAL A 99 23.98 -3.20 -7.30
CA VAL A 99 23.14 -3.60 -6.15
C VAL A 99 21.67 -3.33 -6.48
N LYS A 100 21.31 -2.13 -6.93
CA LYS A 100 19.95 -1.81 -7.37
C LYS A 100 19.45 -2.69 -8.51
N LYS A 101 20.29 -2.97 -9.51
CA LYS A 101 19.93 -3.86 -10.62
C LYS A 101 19.64 -5.28 -10.13
N ARG A 102 20.50 -5.83 -9.26
CA ARG A 102 20.31 -7.15 -8.65
C ARG A 102 19.05 -7.21 -7.80
N PHE A 103 18.77 -6.15 -7.04
CA PHE A 103 17.53 -6.04 -6.27
C PHE A 103 16.30 -6.04 -7.19
N GLY A 104 16.27 -5.20 -8.22
CA GLY A 104 15.18 -5.21 -9.19
C GLY A 104 15.03 -6.55 -9.94
N GLN A 105 16.13 -7.27 -10.18
CA GLN A 105 16.09 -8.64 -10.71
C GLN A 105 15.46 -9.61 -9.71
N SER A 106 15.85 -9.55 -8.43
CA SER A 106 15.32 -10.41 -7.37
C SER A 106 13.83 -10.22 -7.13
N LEU A 107 13.27 -9.04 -7.45
CA LEU A 107 11.83 -8.75 -7.37
C LEU A 107 11.03 -9.17 -8.61
N GLY A 108 11.69 -9.67 -9.66
CA GLY A 108 11.00 -9.97 -10.91
C GLY A 108 10.83 -8.77 -11.85
N PHE A 109 11.42 -7.60 -11.57
CA PHE A 109 11.12 -6.36 -12.33
C PHE A 109 11.94 -6.18 -13.61
N THR A 110 12.86 -7.09 -13.91
CA THR A 110 13.55 -7.11 -15.21
C THR A 110 12.83 -7.99 -16.20
N GLN A 111 12.95 -7.72 -17.50
CA GLN A 111 12.26 -8.48 -18.55
C GLN A 111 12.39 -10.00 -18.41
N ARG A 112 13.62 -10.50 -18.20
CA ARG A 112 13.87 -11.94 -18.00
C ARG A 112 13.19 -12.48 -16.74
N ALA A 113 13.22 -11.73 -15.64
CA ALA A 113 12.62 -12.14 -14.39
C ALA A 113 11.08 -12.08 -14.45
N ARG A 114 10.50 -11.09 -15.16
CA ARG A 114 9.06 -11.03 -15.47
C ARG A 114 8.61 -12.26 -16.25
N GLN A 115 9.36 -12.66 -17.28
CA GLN A 115 9.05 -13.88 -18.04
C GLN A 115 9.08 -15.13 -17.15
N SER A 116 10.06 -15.23 -16.26
CA SER A 116 10.15 -16.33 -15.29
C SER A 116 8.96 -16.35 -14.32
N ASN A 117 8.59 -15.20 -13.76
CA ASN A 117 7.46 -15.09 -12.83
C ASN A 117 6.13 -15.36 -13.53
N SER A 118 5.93 -14.80 -14.72
CA SER A 118 4.76 -15.06 -15.56
C SER A 118 4.62 -16.55 -15.88
N ALA A 119 5.73 -17.22 -16.25
CA ALA A 119 5.72 -18.67 -16.48
C ALA A 119 5.43 -19.47 -15.19
N HIS A 120 5.98 -19.06 -14.06
CA HIS A 120 5.70 -19.70 -12.76
C HIS A 120 4.20 -19.63 -12.42
N PHE A 121 3.60 -18.44 -12.53
CA PHE A 121 2.20 -18.23 -12.18
C PHE A 121 1.21 -18.77 -13.23
N ALA A 122 1.61 -18.84 -14.51
CA ALA A 122 0.83 -19.50 -15.55
C ALA A 122 0.63 -21.00 -15.28
N ASN A 123 1.61 -21.64 -14.62
CA ASN A 123 1.59 -23.07 -14.29
C ASN A 123 0.89 -23.39 -12.96
N ILE A 124 0.31 -22.40 -12.26
CA ILE A 124 -0.46 -22.68 -11.05
C ILE A 124 -1.66 -23.56 -11.40
N PRO A 125 -1.86 -24.69 -10.67
CA PRO A 125 -3.01 -25.57 -10.86
C PRO A 125 -4.32 -24.80 -10.80
N GLU A 126 -5.17 -25.05 -11.79
CA GLU A 126 -6.51 -24.49 -11.86
C GLU A 126 -7.54 -25.53 -11.46
N THR A 127 -8.58 -25.11 -10.76
CA THR A 127 -9.68 -25.98 -10.32
C THR A 127 -11.00 -25.29 -10.63
N THR A 128 -11.87 -25.95 -11.37
CA THR A 128 -13.26 -25.50 -11.54
C THR A 128 -14.03 -25.75 -10.26
N VAL A 129 -14.77 -24.75 -9.78
CA VAL A 129 -15.52 -24.82 -8.52
C VAL A 129 -17.01 -24.66 -8.73
N THR A 130 -17.77 -25.25 -7.80
CA THR A 130 -19.22 -25.13 -7.76
C THR A 130 -19.64 -23.93 -6.92
N THR A 131 -20.51 -23.09 -7.46
CA THR A 131 -21.14 -22.00 -6.72
C THR A 131 -22.27 -22.54 -5.85
N TYR A 132 -22.20 -22.33 -4.54
CA TYR A 132 -23.28 -22.68 -3.62
C TYR A 132 -24.23 -21.50 -3.38
N PRO A 133 -25.55 -21.74 -3.28
CA PRO A 133 -26.48 -20.70 -2.85
C PRO A 133 -26.15 -20.25 -1.42
N LYS A 134 -26.54 -19.02 -1.05
CA LYS A 134 -26.22 -18.43 0.27
C LYS A 134 -26.62 -19.30 1.45
N SER A 135 -27.68 -20.09 1.34
CA SER A 135 -28.15 -21.05 2.35
C SER A 135 -27.26 -22.29 2.52
N LYS A 136 -26.41 -22.60 1.53
CA LYS A 136 -25.47 -23.73 1.52
C LYS A 136 -23.99 -23.31 1.56
N ALA A 137 -23.72 -22.01 1.59
CA ALA A 137 -22.38 -21.45 1.73
C ALA A 137 -21.75 -21.93 3.05
N TYR A 138 -20.46 -22.27 3.01
CA TYR A 138 -19.75 -22.79 4.17
C TYR A 138 -18.32 -22.25 4.26
N PRO A 139 -17.90 -21.68 5.41
CA PRO A 139 -18.68 -21.48 6.63
C PRO A 139 -19.88 -20.52 6.45
N PRO A 140 -20.97 -20.69 7.23
CA PRO A 140 -22.18 -19.91 7.05
C PRO A 140 -21.99 -18.44 7.45
N LEU A 141 -22.89 -17.60 6.96
CA LEU A 141 -23.04 -16.21 7.41
C LEU A 141 -23.30 -16.17 8.92
N LYS A 142 -22.87 -15.07 9.57
CA LYS A 142 -23.24 -14.75 10.98
C LYS A 142 -22.65 -15.64 12.08
N HIS A 143 -21.47 -16.21 11.88
CA HIS A 143 -20.77 -17.07 12.85
C HIS A 143 -19.27 -16.79 13.02
N TRP A 144 -18.80 -16.42 14.20
CA TRP A 144 -17.37 -16.37 14.46
C TRP A 144 -16.73 -17.76 14.29
N MET A 145 -15.89 -17.91 13.27
CA MET A 145 -15.29 -19.19 12.91
C MET A 145 -14.04 -19.44 13.74
N TYR A 146 -13.86 -20.67 14.20
CA TYR A 146 -12.61 -21.09 14.86
C TYR A 146 -12.27 -22.52 14.49
N GLU A 147 -10.97 -22.83 14.46
CA GLU A 147 -10.44 -24.14 14.08
C GLU A 147 -10.41 -25.09 15.27
N THR A 148 -10.07 -24.60 16.46
CA THR A 148 -9.83 -25.42 17.66
C THR A 148 -10.60 -24.93 18.88
N ASP A 149 -10.89 -25.83 19.82
CA ASP A 149 -11.55 -25.46 21.07
C ASP A 149 -10.66 -24.57 21.97
N ALA A 150 -9.34 -24.59 21.75
CA ALA A 150 -8.40 -23.66 22.37
C ALA A 150 -8.68 -22.21 21.93
N ILE A 151 -8.84 -21.97 20.63
CA ILE A 151 -9.24 -20.66 20.08
C ILE A 151 -10.59 -20.25 20.67
N LYS A 152 -11.58 -21.15 20.66
CA LYS A 152 -12.91 -20.88 21.25
C LYS A 152 -12.79 -20.41 22.70
N LYS A 153 -12.00 -21.11 23.52
CA LYS A 153 -11.80 -20.78 24.94
C LYS A 153 -11.21 -19.39 25.12
N LYS A 154 -10.26 -18.98 24.28
CA LYS A 154 -9.63 -17.63 24.32
C LYS A 154 -10.63 -16.52 23.97
N TRP A 155 -11.50 -16.76 22.98
CA TRP A 155 -12.41 -15.73 22.45
C TRP A 155 -13.79 -15.67 23.11
N LYS A 156 -14.29 -16.78 23.66
CA LYS A 156 -15.69 -16.92 24.10
C LYS A 156 -16.16 -15.75 24.99
N LYS A 157 -15.43 -15.45 26.06
CA LYS A 157 -15.82 -14.37 26.98
C LYS A 157 -15.92 -13.02 26.28
N HIS A 158 -14.96 -12.70 25.42
CA HIS A 158 -14.93 -11.44 24.67
C HIS A 158 -16.12 -11.34 23.70
N LEU A 159 -16.43 -12.42 22.96
CA LEU A 159 -17.44 -12.41 21.91
C LEU A 159 -18.87 -12.69 22.38
N THR A 160 -19.09 -13.19 23.61
CA THR A 160 -20.44 -13.46 24.14
C THR A 160 -20.87 -12.52 25.26
N SER A 161 -19.91 -11.84 25.90
CA SER A 161 -20.18 -11.01 27.09
C SER A 161 -19.23 -9.81 27.23
N GLY A 162 -18.27 -9.65 26.31
CA GLY A 162 -17.32 -8.54 26.35
C GLY A 162 -17.98 -7.22 25.98
N ARG A 163 -17.38 -6.12 26.44
CA ARG A 163 -17.81 -4.77 26.03
C ARG A 163 -17.67 -4.63 24.51
N ARG A 164 -18.73 -4.17 23.86
CA ARG A 164 -18.74 -3.86 22.42
C ARG A 164 -18.63 -2.35 22.20
N PRO A 165 -17.98 -1.89 21.13
CA PRO A 165 -18.02 -0.48 20.76
C PRO A 165 -19.46 0.02 20.51
N ASP A 166 -20.30 -0.76 19.82
CA ASP A 166 -21.73 -0.49 19.65
C ASP A 166 -22.59 -1.52 20.42
N SER A 167 -23.16 -1.09 21.55
CA SER A 167 -23.97 -1.94 22.42
C SER A 167 -25.27 -2.40 21.78
N ARG A 168 -25.76 -1.75 20.71
CA ARG A 168 -27.02 -2.08 20.02
C ARG A 168 -26.92 -3.31 19.13
N ARG A 169 -25.71 -3.75 18.77
CA ARG A 169 -25.50 -4.93 17.93
C ARG A 169 -25.73 -6.21 18.73
N PRO A 170 -26.23 -7.31 18.16
CA PRO A 170 -26.31 -8.59 18.87
C PRO A 170 -24.95 -9.29 18.91
N TYR A 171 -24.78 -10.22 19.85
CA TYR A 171 -23.65 -11.14 19.83
C TYR A 171 -23.86 -12.17 18.72
N LEU A 172 -22.78 -12.55 18.04
CA LEU A 172 -22.83 -13.60 17.03
C LEU A 172 -22.41 -14.94 17.63
N PRO A 173 -23.06 -16.04 17.20
CA PRO A 173 -22.64 -17.38 17.60
C PRO A 173 -21.21 -17.67 17.13
N MET A 174 -20.53 -18.55 17.85
CA MET A 174 -19.23 -19.09 17.44
C MET A 174 -19.41 -20.49 16.84
N MET A 175 -18.76 -20.77 15.71
CA MET A 175 -18.84 -22.07 15.03
C MET A 175 -17.45 -22.69 14.87
N LYS A 176 -17.32 -23.96 15.29
CA LYS A 176 -16.12 -24.76 14.97
C LYS A 176 -16.18 -25.12 13.49
N VAL A 177 -15.12 -24.84 12.75
CA VAL A 177 -15.04 -25.22 11.34
C VAL A 177 -14.95 -26.74 11.24
N ASN A 178 -15.90 -27.33 10.49
CA ASN A 178 -15.92 -28.71 10.08
C ASN A 178 -15.25 -28.81 8.70
N THR A 179 -14.03 -29.34 8.69
CA THR A 179 -13.23 -29.49 7.48
C THR A 179 -13.82 -30.47 6.47
N SER A 180 -14.72 -31.37 6.87
CA SER A 180 -15.42 -32.28 5.94
C SER A 180 -16.42 -31.56 5.02
N LEU A 181 -16.75 -30.30 5.32
CA LEU A 181 -17.63 -29.45 4.49
C LEU A 181 -16.84 -28.45 3.63
N ILE A 182 -15.51 -28.53 3.66
CA ILE A 182 -14.61 -27.72 2.81
C ILE A 182 -14.28 -28.56 1.58
N ASP A 183 -14.66 -28.08 0.41
CA ASP A 183 -14.43 -28.80 -0.85
C ASP A 183 -12.99 -28.58 -1.33
N HIS A 184 -12.41 -27.42 -1.01
CA HIS A 184 -11.08 -27.02 -1.45
C HIS A 184 -10.30 -26.39 -0.30
N ASP A 185 -9.23 -27.06 0.13
CA ASP A 185 -8.38 -26.61 1.23
C ASP A 185 -6.95 -26.36 0.72
N VAL A 186 -6.62 -25.09 0.50
CA VAL A 186 -5.31 -24.68 -0.04
C VAL A 186 -4.29 -24.61 1.10
N ARG A 187 -3.31 -25.51 1.08
CA ARG A 187 -2.29 -25.63 2.12
C ARG A 187 -1.27 -24.49 2.10
N PRO A 188 -0.49 -24.27 3.18
CA PRO A 188 0.48 -23.18 3.29
C PRO A 188 1.55 -23.14 2.19
N ASN A 189 1.86 -24.29 1.59
CA ASN A 189 2.86 -24.47 0.54
C ASN A 189 2.23 -24.71 -0.85
N GLU A 190 0.93 -24.47 -1.00
CA GLU A 190 0.20 -24.70 -2.24
C GLU A 190 -0.36 -23.39 -2.81
N SER A 191 -0.08 -23.15 -4.08
CA SER A 191 -0.73 -22.14 -4.91
C SER A 191 -1.86 -22.79 -5.72
N ARG A 192 -2.96 -22.06 -5.93
CA ARG A 192 -4.10 -22.57 -6.71
C ARG A 192 -4.93 -21.42 -7.29
N ARG A 193 -5.48 -21.63 -8.49
CA ARG A 193 -6.50 -20.77 -9.09
C ARG A 193 -7.83 -21.49 -9.14
N PHE A 194 -8.90 -20.76 -8.88
CA PHE A 194 -10.26 -21.27 -8.91
C PHE A 194 -11.08 -20.49 -9.92
N ARG A 195 -11.75 -21.21 -10.81
CA ARG A 195 -12.69 -20.64 -11.78
C ARG A 195 -14.07 -21.21 -11.58
N ASP A 196 -15.09 -20.39 -11.81
CA ASP A 196 -16.46 -20.90 -11.89
C ASP A 196 -16.68 -21.71 -13.18
N SER A 197 -17.88 -22.29 -13.33
CA SER A 197 -18.26 -23.07 -14.51
C SER A 197 -18.19 -22.29 -15.82
N ASN A 198 -18.20 -20.95 -15.77
CA ASN A 198 -18.10 -20.08 -16.94
C ASN A 198 -16.64 -19.74 -17.27
N GLY A 199 -15.67 -20.35 -16.58
CA GLY A 199 -14.25 -20.06 -16.79
C GLY A 199 -13.82 -18.70 -16.23
N THR A 200 -14.60 -18.08 -15.35
CA THR A 200 -14.25 -16.77 -14.78
C THR A 200 -13.52 -16.96 -13.45
N LEU A 201 -12.42 -16.23 -13.20
CA LEU A 201 -11.63 -16.37 -11.97
C LEU A 201 -12.43 -15.94 -10.74
N VAL A 202 -12.57 -16.80 -9.74
CA VAL A 202 -13.27 -16.50 -8.46
C VAL A 202 -12.30 -16.26 -7.32
N CYS A 203 -11.17 -16.98 -7.31
CA CYS A 203 -10.13 -16.85 -6.30
C CYS A 203 -8.78 -17.30 -6.88
N GLY A 204 -7.70 -16.61 -6.51
CA GLY A 204 -6.33 -17.05 -6.77
C GLY A 204 -5.50 -16.97 -5.48
N VAL A 205 -4.75 -18.03 -5.20
CA VAL A 205 -3.81 -18.11 -4.08
C VAL A 205 -2.41 -18.32 -4.65
N TYR A 206 -1.50 -17.43 -4.32
CA TYR A 206 -0.13 -17.41 -4.80
C TYR A 206 0.79 -17.40 -3.58
N ARG A 207 1.41 -18.56 -3.29
CA ARG A 207 2.48 -18.70 -2.30
C ARG A 207 3.80 -18.18 -2.87
N ASP A 208 4.72 -17.88 -1.97
CA ASP A 208 6.04 -17.33 -2.29
C ASP A 208 5.95 -16.12 -3.23
N PHE A 209 4.94 -15.28 -2.98
CA PHE A 209 4.51 -14.25 -3.92
C PHE A 209 5.59 -13.20 -4.20
N CYS A 210 6.26 -12.73 -3.15
CA CYS A 210 7.44 -11.88 -3.28
C CYS A 210 8.68 -12.77 -3.37
N PRO A 211 9.38 -12.81 -4.52
CA PRO A 211 10.55 -13.66 -4.72
C PRO A 211 11.79 -13.24 -3.92
N ASN A 212 11.80 -12.02 -3.35
CA ASN A 212 12.83 -11.58 -2.43
C ASN A 212 12.29 -11.53 -1.01
N GLU A 213 12.74 -12.45 -0.16
CA GLU A 213 12.29 -12.56 1.24
C GLU A 213 12.75 -11.40 2.13
N ASP A 214 13.85 -10.72 1.80
CA ASP A 214 14.35 -9.56 2.57
C ASP A 214 13.37 -8.39 2.56
N VAL A 215 12.42 -8.39 1.63
CA VAL A 215 11.34 -7.40 1.56
C VAL A 215 10.25 -7.64 2.60
N LEU A 216 10.02 -8.89 3.02
CA LEU A 216 8.90 -9.23 3.91
C LEU A 216 8.99 -8.52 5.26
N PRO A 217 10.14 -8.51 5.97
CA PRO A 217 10.28 -7.78 7.22
C PRO A 217 10.07 -6.27 7.05
N VAL A 218 10.55 -5.70 5.93
CA VAL A 218 10.41 -4.26 5.66
C VAL A 218 8.94 -3.85 5.49
N VAL A 219 8.16 -4.65 4.75
CA VAL A 219 6.73 -4.38 4.60
C VAL A 219 5.98 -4.65 5.90
N ASP A 220 6.37 -5.68 6.65
CA ASP A 220 5.81 -5.96 7.98
C ASP A 220 6.02 -4.78 8.95
N ASP A 221 7.22 -4.23 9.03
CA ASP A 221 7.53 -3.06 9.87
C ASP A 221 6.65 -1.86 9.50
N ILE A 222 6.45 -1.61 8.21
CA ILE A 222 5.54 -0.57 7.72
C ILE A 222 4.09 -0.86 8.13
N VAL A 223 3.63 -2.11 8.04
CA VAL A 223 2.28 -2.50 8.48
C VAL A 223 2.10 -2.27 9.97
N GLN A 224 3.03 -2.77 10.79
CA GLN A 224 2.98 -2.64 12.25
C GLN A 224 3.01 -1.18 12.70
N GLU A 225 3.86 -0.36 12.07
CA GLU A 225 3.90 1.07 12.35
C GLU A 225 2.57 1.76 12.02
N ASN A 226 1.97 1.46 10.86
CA ASN A 226 0.67 2.02 10.48
C ASN A 226 -0.44 1.56 11.43
N VAL A 227 -0.47 0.27 11.78
CA VAL A 227 -1.45 -0.30 12.72
C VAL A 227 -1.34 0.34 14.10
N SER A 228 -0.12 0.62 14.58
CA SER A 228 0.13 1.20 15.90
C SER A 228 -0.24 2.68 15.99
N ASN A 229 -0.06 3.42 14.88
CA ASN A 229 -0.20 4.87 14.87
C ASN A 229 -1.51 5.37 14.25
N ARG A 230 -2.36 4.49 13.71
CA ARG A 230 -3.62 4.86 13.07
C ARG A 230 -4.84 4.25 13.75
N LYS A 231 -5.96 4.96 13.64
CA LYS A 231 -7.25 4.54 14.16
C LYS A 231 -7.75 3.35 13.36
N ASN A 232 -8.05 2.27 14.07
CA ASN A 232 -8.72 1.10 13.50
C ASN A 232 -10.07 1.53 12.89
N VAL A 233 -10.25 1.24 11.60
CA VAL A 233 -11.49 1.57 10.87
C VAL A 233 -12.58 0.53 11.11
N ARG A 234 -12.27 -0.57 11.80
CA ARG A 234 -13.17 -1.70 12.11
C ARG A 234 -13.10 -2.07 13.60
N MET A 235 -13.54 -1.17 14.48
CA MET A 235 -13.47 -1.36 15.94
C MET A 235 -14.27 -2.57 16.49
N GLU A 236 -15.25 -3.07 15.73
CA GLU A 236 -16.09 -4.21 16.10
C GLU A 236 -15.44 -5.57 15.78
N ASP A 237 -14.44 -5.56 14.90
CA ASP A 237 -13.77 -6.76 14.44
C ASP A 237 -12.53 -7.02 15.31
N PRO A 238 -12.26 -8.28 15.68
CA PRO A 238 -10.97 -8.70 16.20
C PRO A 238 -9.77 -8.20 15.38
N GLY A 239 -8.71 -7.80 16.07
CA GLY A 239 -7.48 -7.30 15.46
C GLY A 239 -7.58 -5.82 15.08
N SER A 240 -6.66 -5.39 14.21
CA SER A 240 -6.61 -4.01 13.73
C SER A 240 -6.61 -3.98 12.21
N LEU A 241 -7.42 -3.09 11.64
CA LEU A 241 -7.43 -2.76 10.23
C LEU A 241 -7.42 -1.25 10.09
N VAL A 242 -6.37 -0.70 9.49
CA VAL A 242 -6.21 0.76 9.32
C VAL A 242 -6.18 1.11 7.84
N GLN A 243 -6.90 2.16 7.48
CA GLN A 243 -6.93 2.65 6.10
C GLN A 243 -5.64 3.44 5.77
N VAL A 244 -5.16 3.27 4.54
CA VAL A 244 -4.04 4.01 3.92
C VAL A 244 -4.50 4.51 2.54
N GLY A 245 -4.03 5.68 2.13
CA GLY A 245 -4.41 6.29 0.85
C GLY A 245 -5.59 7.26 0.96
N PHE A 246 -6.26 7.50 -0.18
CA PHE A 246 -7.40 8.40 -0.27
C PHE A 246 -8.64 7.83 0.42
N SER A 247 -9.42 8.72 1.04
CA SER A 247 -10.68 8.39 1.68
C SER A 247 -11.81 9.30 1.20
N ALA A 248 -13.05 8.81 1.35
CA ALA A 248 -14.28 9.54 1.07
C ALA A 248 -14.74 10.40 2.27
N GLY A 249 -13.98 10.38 3.38
CA GLY A 249 -14.33 11.05 4.62
C GLY A 249 -15.53 10.44 5.33
N ALA A 250 -15.99 11.13 6.37
CA ALA A 250 -17.16 10.74 7.15
C ALA A 250 -18.42 10.71 6.27
N ARG A 251 -19.47 10.04 6.73
CA ARG A 251 -20.77 10.08 6.04
C ARG A 251 -21.46 11.44 6.22
N SER A 252 -21.37 12.00 7.42
CA SER A 252 -21.88 13.33 7.78
C SER A 252 -21.07 14.47 7.13
N ALA A 253 -19.77 14.25 6.89
CA ALA A 253 -18.87 15.24 6.29
C ALA A 253 -17.99 14.57 5.21
N PRO A 254 -18.53 14.31 4.00
CA PRO A 254 -17.76 13.70 2.93
C PRO A 254 -16.66 14.64 2.45
N LYS A 255 -15.43 14.13 2.36
CA LYS A 255 -14.25 14.86 1.85
C LYS A 255 -13.38 13.90 1.06
N PHE A 256 -12.84 14.36 -0.07
CA PHE A 256 -11.80 13.64 -0.79
C PHE A 256 -10.44 14.15 -0.34
N ASP A 257 -9.70 13.36 0.43
CA ASP A 257 -8.35 13.69 0.89
C ASP A 257 -7.60 12.42 1.28
N TRP A 258 -6.29 12.53 1.46
CA TRP A 258 -5.51 11.49 2.13
C TRP A 258 -6.07 11.23 3.53
N VAL A 259 -6.13 9.96 3.92
CA VAL A 259 -6.77 9.57 5.18
C VAL A 259 -6.08 10.20 6.40
N ARG A 260 -6.86 10.91 7.22
CA ARG A 260 -6.39 11.58 8.45
C ARG A 260 -6.79 10.76 9.68
N ASN A 261 -6.17 9.60 9.86
CA ASN A 261 -6.49 8.66 10.93
C ASN A 261 -5.37 8.45 11.94
N VAL A 262 -4.35 9.30 11.99
CA VAL A 262 -3.27 9.22 12.99
C VAL A 262 -3.84 9.44 14.40
N THR A 263 -3.54 8.54 15.33
CA THR A 263 -4.04 8.58 16.72
C THR A 263 -3.24 9.54 17.59
N ASN A 264 -1.92 9.59 17.41
CA ASN A 264 -1.05 10.51 18.12
C ASN A 264 -0.96 11.86 17.37
N ARG A 265 -1.80 12.82 17.77
CA ARG A 265 -1.83 14.17 17.18
C ARG A 265 -0.57 15.02 17.46
N LYS A 266 0.34 14.56 18.32
CA LYS A 266 1.59 15.26 18.65
C LYS A 266 2.74 14.89 17.70
N LEU A 267 2.55 13.92 16.81
CA LEU A 267 3.59 13.56 15.85
C LEU A 267 3.89 14.74 14.91
N PRO A 268 5.17 15.07 14.70
CA PRO A 268 5.57 16.08 13.73
C PRO A 268 5.06 15.77 12.31
N SER A 269 4.78 16.80 11.52
CA SER A 269 4.21 16.64 10.18
C SER A 269 5.14 15.90 9.22
N ASP A 270 6.45 16.08 9.35
CA ASP A 270 7.49 15.37 8.62
C ASP A 270 7.49 13.86 8.92
N VAL A 271 7.27 13.47 10.18
CA VAL A 271 7.14 12.06 10.58
C VAL A 271 5.89 11.44 9.94
N ILE A 272 4.75 12.14 9.98
CA ILE A 272 3.51 11.66 9.36
C ILE A 272 3.69 11.53 7.83
N ASN A 273 4.29 12.52 7.18
CA ASN A 273 4.55 12.48 5.74
C ASN A 273 5.49 11.33 5.36
N ASP A 274 6.52 11.05 6.16
CA ASP A 274 7.42 9.91 5.94
C ASP A 274 6.69 8.56 6.09
N MET A 275 5.82 8.41 7.10
CA MET A 275 4.98 7.22 7.25
C MET A 275 4.00 7.04 6.07
N ASP A 276 3.41 8.13 5.60
CA ASP A 276 2.53 8.15 4.43
C ASP A 276 3.31 7.77 3.15
N ASP A 277 4.53 8.27 2.96
CA ASP A 277 5.41 7.93 1.83
C ASP A 277 5.87 6.46 1.86
N ARG A 278 6.27 5.95 3.02
CA ARG A 278 6.68 4.54 3.18
C ARG A 278 5.51 3.59 2.97
N SER A 279 4.34 3.90 3.51
CA SER A 279 3.14 3.09 3.28
C SER A 279 2.70 3.13 1.81
N SER A 280 2.64 4.30 1.18
CA SER A 280 2.43 4.43 -0.28
C SER A 280 3.44 3.62 -1.09
N SER A 281 4.72 3.64 -0.70
CA SER A 281 5.77 2.88 -1.36
C SER A 281 5.61 1.37 -1.21
N ALA A 282 5.19 0.87 -0.04
CA ALA A 282 4.88 -0.54 0.16
C ALA A 282 3.69 -1.00 -0.70
N PHE A 283 2.64 -0.18 -0.80
CA PHE A 283 1.52 -0.43 -1.70
C PHE A 283 1.94 -0.38 -3.17
N ALA A 284 2.80 0.55 -3.58
CA ALA A 284 3.32 0.63 -4.94
C ALA A 284 4.17 -0.60 -5.28
N LEU A 285 5.03 -1.07 -4.37
CA LEU A 285 5.75 -2.33 -4.53
C LEU A 285 4.78 -3.50 -4.71
N PHE A 286 3.79 -3.63 -3.82
CA PHE A 286 2.77 -4.69 -3.91
C PHE A 286 2.04 -4.65 -5.25
N TRP A 287 1.62 -3.47 -5.68
CA TRP A 287 0.97 -3.27 -6.97
C TRP A 287 1.84 -3.71 -8.15
N ASN A 288 3.12 -3.32 -8.16
CA ASN A 288 4.04 -3.71 -9.24
C ASN A 288 4.34 -5.21 -9.21
N LEU A 289 4.40 -5.86 -8.03
CA LEU A 289 4.48 -7.32 -7.95
C LEU A 289 3.23 -7.97 -8.57
N CYS A 290 2.03 -7.45 -8.29
CA CYS A 290 0.78 -7.92 -8.89
C CYS A 290 0.76 -7.74 -10.41
N ARG A 291 1.13 -6.56 -10.94
CA ARG A 291 1.21 -6.30 -12.39
C ARG A 291 2.13 -7.27 -13.14
N ASN A 292 3.15 -7.82 -12.47
CA ASN A 292 4.05 -8.81 -13.09
C ASN A 292 3.56 -10.26 -12.99
N SER A 293 2.56 -10.54 -12.14
CA SER A 293 2.28 -11.88 -11.65
C SER A 293 0.84 -12.33 -11.87
N LEU A 294 -0.10 -11.40 -11.79
CA LEU A 294 -1.52 -11.69 -11.89
C LEU A 294 -1.99 -11.81 -13.34
N PRO A 295 -3.01 -12.65 -13.61
CA PRO A 295 -3.60 -12.73 -14.94
C PRO A 295 -4.17 -11.38 -15.40
N ASP A 296 -4.16 -11.16 -16.71
CA ASP A 296 -4.72 -9.96 -17.34
C ASP A 296 -6.19 -9.74 -16.94
N GLU A 297 -6.99 -10.80 -16.74
CA GLU A 297 -8.38 -10.69 -16.25
C GLU A 297 -8.50 -9.87 -14.95
N VAL A 298 -7.53 -10.00 -14.03
CA VAL A 298 -7.53 -9.25 -12.77
C VAL A 298 -6.99 -7.85 -13.00
N MET A 299 -5.94 -7.72 -13.79
CA MET A 299 -5.29 -6.43 -14.00
C MET A 299 -6.15 -5.47 -14.84
N ASN A 300 -6.84 -5.98 -15.85
CA ASN A 300 -7.75 -5.23 -16.70
C ASN A 300 -8.96 -4.68 -15.91
N ASP A 301 -9.47 -5.42 -14.91
CA ASP A 301 -10.55 -4.95 -14.03
C ASP A 301 -10.16 -3.66 -13.27
N PHE A 302 -8.90 -3.57 -12.82
CA PHE A 302 -8.39 -2.34 -12.23
C PHE A 302 -8.13 -1.25 -13.27
N ASP A 303 -7.57 -1.60 -14.44
CA ASP A 303 -7.31 -0.63 -15.51
C ASP A 303 -8.61 0.02 -16.01
N GLU A 304 -9.66 -0.77 -16.24
CA GLU A 304 -11.02 -0.30 -16.56
C GLU A 304 -11.56 0.64 -15.47
N PHE A 305 -11.40 0.29 -14.19
CA PHE A 305 -11.78 1.16 -13.08
C PHE A 305 -11.06 2.51 -13.12
N PHE A 306 -9.77 2.55 -13.46
CA PHE A 306 -9.03 3.80 -13.60
C PHE A 306 -9.48 4.62 -14.81
N ASP A 307 -9.73 3.97 -15.94
CA ASP A 307 -10.19 4.63 -17.16
C ASP A 307 -11.57 5.27 -16.93
N GLU A 308 -12.50 4.56 -16.29
CA GLU A 308 -13.85 5.03 -16.03
C GLU A 308 -13.93 6.14 -14.96
N CYS A 309 -13.18 6.00 -13.88
CA CYS A 309 -13.31 6.90 -12.73
C CYS A 309 -12.27 8.03 -12.73
N CYS A 310 -11.19 7.90 -13.50
CA CYS A 310 -10.01 8.75 -13.50
C CYS A 310 -9.52 9.05 -12.07
N MET A 311 -9.44 8.02 -11.23
CA MET A 311 -9.05 8.18 -9.83
C MET A 311 -7.57 8.55 -9.73
N PRO A 312 -7.16 9.40 -8.75
CA PRO A 312 -5.75 9.55 -8.46
C PRO A 312 -5.17 8.22 -7.96
N ARG A 313 -3.91 7.95 -8.27
CA ARG A 313 -3.16 6.84 -7.64
C ARG A 313 -2.78 7.20 -6.20
N MET A 314 -2.42 6.20 -5.39
CA MET A 314 -2.02 6.40 -3.98
C MET A 314 -0.71 7.19 -3.88
N ASP A 315 -0.81 8.51 -3.98
CA ASP A 315 0.29 9.47 -3.86
C ASP A 315 0.02 10.40 -2.67
N PRO A 316 0.84 10.33 -1.60
CA PRO A 316 0.65 11.16 -0.41
C PRO A 316 1.13 12.61 -0.60
N CYS A 317 1.74 12.95 -1.74
CA CYS A 317 2.17 14.32 -2.00
C CYS A 317 1.00 15.31 -1.90
N LYS A 318 1.23 16.42 -1.18
CA LYS A 318 0.28 17.54 -1.13
C LYS A 318 -0.06 18.00 -2.55
N GLY A 319 -1.35 18.17 -2.83
CA GLY A 319 -1.85 18.54 -4.15
C GLY A 319 -1.93 17.39 -5.16
N ALA A 320 -1.63 16.14 -4.80
CA ALA A 320 -1.78 15.00 -5.72
C ALA A 320 -3.23 14.85 -6.24
N ALA A 321 -4.23 15.07 -5.37
CA ALA A 321 -5.63 15.09 -5.75
C ALA A 321 -5.96 16.26 -6.70
N GLU A 322 -5.45 17.46 -6.40
CA GLU A 322 -5.67 18.68 -7.20
C GLU A 322 -5.02 18.58 -8.58
N GLY A 323 -3.76 18.12 -8.64
CA GLY A 323 -3.04 17.88 -9.89
C GLY A 323 -3.72 16.83 -10.77
N SER A 324 -4.27 15.79 -10.16
CA SER A 324 -5.05 14.76 -10.89
C SER A 324 -6.41 15.29 -11.36
N ALA A 325 -7.01 16.24 -10.65
CA ALA A 325 -8.29 16.85 -11.02
C ALA A 325 -8.15 17.89 -12.15
N GLY A 326 -7.06 18.67 -12.16
CA GLY A 326 -6.89 19.83 -13.04
C GLY A 326 -6.32 19.56 -14.44
N ASN A 327 -5.47 18.53 -14.61
CA ASN A 327 -4.68 18.40 -15.85
C ASN A 327 -5.02 17.18 -16.72
N GLY A 328 -5.94 16.29 -16.31
CA GLY A 328 -6.23 15.04 -17.03
C GLY A 328 -5.06 14.04 -17.09
N ASP A 329 -3.85 14.49 -16.78
CA ASP A 329 -2.63 13.72 -16.64
C ASP A 329 -2.67 13.01 -15.27
N GLN A 330 -3.32 11.86 -15.25
CA GLN A 330 -3.25 10.95 -14.12
C GLN A 330 -1.77 10.63 -13.93
N ARG A 331 -1.18 11.05 -12.80
CA ARG A 331 0.16 10.58 -12.41
C ARG A 331 0.08 9.11 -12.01
N ALA A 332 -0.27 8.26 -12.97
CA ALA A 332 -0.26 6.81 -12.88
C ALA A 332 1.14 6.33 -12.50
N PHE A 333 2.15 7.08 -12.90
CA PHE A 333 3.56 6.84 -12.62
C PHE A 333 4.12 7.85 -11.62
N GLY A 334 5.04 7.38 -10.79
CA GLY A 334 5.78 8.19 -9.84
C GLY A 334 6.99 7.45 -9.31
N ASP A 335 7.64 8.06 -8.32
CA ASP A 335 8.75 7.45 -7.63
C ASP A 335 8.26 6.80 -6.34
N TYR A 336 8.79 5.63 -6.00
CA TYR A 336 8.61 5.01 -4.70
C TYR A 336 9.93 4.38 -4.23
N SER A 337 10.05 4.09 -2.94
CA SER A 337 11.29 3.53 -2.41
C SER A 337 11.08 2.43 -1.39
N ILE A 338 11.98 1.45 -1.39
CA ILE A 338 12.06 0.36 -0.41
C ILE A 338 13.44 0.41 0.23
N GLN A 339 13.49 0.37 1.55
CA GLN A 339 14.74 0.39 2.31
C GLN A 339 14.99 -0.99 2.92
N ILE A 340 16.13 -1.60 2.62
CA ILE A 340 16.55 -2.89 3.19
C ILE A 340 17.90 -2.67 3.85
N GLY A 341 17.94 -2.77 5.18
CA GLY A 341 19.10 -2.37 5.96
C GLY A 341 19.49 -0.91 5.66
N ASP A 342 20.74 -0.70 5.27
CA ASP A 342 21.28 0.63 4.93
C ASP A 342 21.02 1.03 3.46
N ASP A 343 20.55 0.11 2.61
CA ASP A 343 20.35 0.35 1.19
C ASP A 343 18.93 0.86 0.91
N LYS A 344 18.83 2.06 0.32
CA LYS A 344 17.56 2.63 -0.17
C LYS A 344 17.42 2.44 -1.68
N PHE A 345 16.43 1.64 -2.09
CA PHE A 345 16.12 1.34 -3.48
C PHE A 345 14.98 2.24 -3.99
N ILE A 346 15.31 3.21 -4.84
CA ILE A 346 14.32 4.12 -5.44
C ILE A 346 13.90 3.59 -6.82
N PHE A 347 12.63 3.25 -6.99
CA PHE A 347 12.04 2.93 -8.29
C PHE A 347 11.47 4.21 -8.89
N ARG A 348 11.99 4.59 -10.06
CA ARG A 348 11.63 5.87 -10.69
C ARG A 348 10.64 5.65 -11.81
N ASN A 349 9.66 6.55 -11.94
CA ASN A 349 8.63 6.49 -12.98
C ASN A 349 7.98 5.10 -13.07
N ALA A 350 7.65 4.53 -11.91
CA ALA A 350 6.98 3.24 -11.79
C ALA A 350 5.51 3.46 -11.48
N GLU A 351 4.67 2.47 -11.82
CA GLU A 351 3.23 2.61 -11.62
C GLU A 351 2.91 2.68 -10.12
N ARG A 352 2.11 3.66 -9.72
CA ARG A 352 1.63 3.81 -8.34
C ARG A 352 0.41 2.92 -8.09
N ALA A 353 0.23 2.53 -6.84
CA ALA A 353 -0.87 1.69 -6.41
C ALA A 353 -2.26 2.35 -6.59
N PRO A 354 -3.33 1.55 -6.62
CA PRO A 354 -4.70 2.05 -6.54
C PRO A 354 -4.95 2.96 -5.32
N PRO A 355 -5.93 3.89 -5.39
CA PRO A 355 -6.06 5.05 -4.51
C PRO A 355 -6.13 4.73 -3.02
N ALA A 356 -6.59 3.54 -2.65
CA ALA A 356 -6.88 3.17 -1.28
C ALA A 356 -6.53 1.72 -1.00
N GLY A 357 -6.12 1.48 0.23
CA GLY A 357 -5.87 0.16 0.77
C GLY A 357 -5.96 0.14 2.29
N VAL A 358 -5.62 -1.00 2.86
CA VAL A 358 -5.61 -1.22 4.31
C VAL A 358 -4.37 -1.97 4.75
N CYS A 359 -3.81 -1.60 5.90
CA CYS A 359 -2.86 -2.41 6.64
C CYS A 359 -3.63 -3.18 7.72
N GLY A 360 -3.36 -4.47 7.87
CA GLY A 360 -4.06 -5.35 8.80
C GLY A 360 -3.09 -6.09 9.71
N GLN A 361 -3.48 -6.24 10.97
CA GLN A 361 -2.81 -7.07 11.96
C GLN A 361 -3.83 -7.90 12.72
N ASN A 362 -3.63 -9.23 12.72
CA ASN A 362 -4.48 -10.20 13.42
C ASN A 362 -5.97 -10.00 13.15
N TYR A 363 -6.29 -9.50 11.96
CA TYR A 363 -7.64 -9.08 11.62
C TYR A 363 -8.51 -10.30 11.36
N SER A 364 -9.57 -10.48 12.15
CA SER A 364 -10.65 -11.42 11.85
C SER A 364 -11.92 -10.62 11.66
N ARG A 365 -12.55 -10.79 10.51
CA ARG A 365 -13.71 -9.98 10.16
C ARG A 365 -15.03 -10.63 10.55
N SER A 366 -15.94 -9.80 11.03
CA SER A 366 -17.37 -10.02 10.98
C SER A 366 -18.12 -8.78 10.50
N LEU A 367 -18.52 -8.75 9.23
CA LEU A 367 -19.44 -7.73 8.74
C LEU A 367 -20.85 -8.14 8.31
N PHE A 368 -21.76 -7.56 9.08
CA PHE A 368 -23.00 -6.91 8.69
C PHE A 368 -22.96 -6.23 7.31
N ASP A 369 -24.01 -6.39 6.51
CA ASP A 369 -24.32 -5.46 5.43
C ASP A 369 -25.78 -5.01 5.58
N LEU A 370 -26.00 -3.68 5.59
CA LEU A 370 -27.31 -3.03 5.51
C LEU A 370 -27.74 -2.99 4.05
N PRO A 371 -28.96 -3.39 3.69
CA PRO A 371 -29.65 -2.73 2.60
C PRO A 371 -30.17 -1.38 3.13
N SER A 372 -29.87 -0.31 2.40
CA SER A 372 -30.66 0.91 2.49
C SER A 372 -32.12 0.60 2.14
N SER A 373 -33.02 1.33 2.81
CA SER A 373 -34.43 1.53 2.47
C SER A 373 -35.34 0.29 2.43
N SER A 374 -35.39 -0.51 3.51
CA SER A 374 -36.65 -1.11 3.98
C SER A 374 -36.50 -1.49 5.45
N PHE A 375 -37.31 -0.88 6.31
CA PHE A 375 -37.41 -1.22 7.73
C PHE A 375 -37.81 -2.69 7.88
N ASN A 376 -36.88 -3.55 8.32
CA ASN A 376 -37.20 -4.75 9.08
C ASN A 376 -36.01 -5.19 9.95
N LEU A 377 -36.30 -5.26 11.25
CA LEU A 377 -35.37 -5.29 12.37
C LEU A 377 -34.82 -6.72 12.65
N SER A 378 -34.13 -7.35 11.70
CA SER A 378 -33.54 -8.70 11.92
C SER A 378 -32.19 -8.98 11.22
N SER A 379 -31.55 -7.95 10.67
CA SER A 379 -30.37 -8.14 9.81
C SER A 379 -29.03 -7.80 10.46
N PHE A 380 -28.79 -8.12 11.73
CA PHE A 380 -27.56 -7.70 12.43
C PHE A 380 -26.45 -8.77 12.53
N GLY A 381 -25.23 -8.39 12.10
CA GLY A 381 -23.93 -9.09 12.18
C GLY A 381 -23.72 -10.29 11.23
N ARG A 382 -22.69 -10.29 10.37
CA ARG A 382 -22.29 -11.48 9.56
C ARG A 382 -20.77 -11.72 9.61
N SER A 383 -20.28 -12.84 10.13
CA SER A 383 -18.83 -13.16 10.17
C SER A 383 -18.19 -13.31 8.78
N THR A 384 -18.76 -14.23 8.01
CA THR A 384 -18.63 -14.28 6.57
C THR A 384 -19.59 -13.26 6.00
N HIS A 385 -19.11 -12.50 5.03
CA HIS A 385 -19.75 -11.31 4.52
C HIS A 385 -19.45 -11.19 3.04
N PHE A 386 -20.05 -10.21 2.39
CA PHE A 386 -19.65 -9.77 1.06
C PHE A 386 -19.52 -8.26 1.11
N GLU A 387 -18.80 -7.69 0.17
CA GLU A 387 -18.67 -6.25 -0.01
C GLU A 387 -18.88 -5.89 -1.47
N HIS A 388 -19.38 -4.69 -1.67
CA HIS A 388 -19.39 -4.09 -2.99
C HIS A 388 -18.17 -3.18 -3.13
N GLN A 389 -17.40 -3.38 -4.19
CA GLN A 389 -16.28 -2.54 -4.61
C GLN A 389 -16.56 -2.04 -6.04
N PRO A 390 -15.92 -0.92 -6.46
CA PRO A 390 -16.15 -0.35 -7.79
C PRO A 390 -15.47 -1.16 -8.90
N HIS A 391 -14.63 -2.11 -8.53
CA HIS A 391 -14.01 -3.12 -9.39
C HIS A 391 -14.38 -4.52 -8.88
N LYS A 392 -14.17 -5.55 -9.71
CA LYS A 392 -14.59 -6.93 -9.46
C LYS A 392 -13.69 -7.65 -8.46
N PHE A 393 -12.39 -7.37 -8.44
CA PHE A 393 -11.40 -8.09 -7.64
C PHE A 393 -10.82 -7.25 -6.51
N ALA A 394 -10.64 -7.88 -5.35
CA ALA A 394 -9.73 -7.39 -4.32
C ALA A 394 -8.49 -8.26 -4.25
N ILE A 395 -7.40 -7.67 -3.78
CA ILE A 395 -6.11 -8.34 -3.61
C ILE A 395 -5.53 -8.06 -2.23
N SER A 396 -4.95 -9.08 -1.61
CA SER A 396 -4.33 -8.99 -0.28
C SER A 396 -3.05 -9.78 -0.24
N TRP A 397 -2.06 -9.26 0.47
CA TRP A 397 -0.77 -9.88 0.66
C TRP A 397 -0.49 -10.02 2.15
N THR A 398 -0.46 -11.26 2.62
CA THR A 398 0.01 -11.60 3.96
C THR A 398 1.53 -11.64 3.92
N VAL A 399 2.18 -10.73 4.64
CA VAL A 399 3.64 -10.59 4.63
C VAL A 399 4.29 -11.40 5.75
N ARG A 400 3.61 -11.53 6.90
CA ARG A 400 4.10 -12.27 8.06
C ARG A 400 3.03 -13.20 8.63
N ARG A 401 3.49 -14.36 9.09
CA ARG A 401 2.69 -15.39 9.78
C ARG A 401 3.63 -16.20 10.67
N ASP A 402 3.54 -15.99 11.98
CA ASP A 402 4.49 -16.61 12.93
C ASP A 402 3.96 -17.88 13.59
N HIS A 403 2.79 -18.36 13.18
CA HIS A 403 2.09 -19.46 13.86
C HIS A 403 1.67 -20.55 12.87
N PRO A 404 1.56 -21.80 13.33
CA PRO A 404 1.14 -22.93 12.50
C PRO A 404 -0.28 -22.76 11.95
N SER A 405 -0.65 -23.62 11.00
CA SER A 405 -1.95 -23.58 10.34
C SER A 405 -3.12 -23.79 11.31
N ASP A 406 -2.98 -24.63 12.34
CA ASP A 406 -4.05 -24.88 13.30
C ASP A 406 -4.36 -23.70 14.24
N ALA A 407 -3.54 -22.66 14.23
CA ALA A 407 -3.75 -21.44 15.03
C ALA A 407 -4.77 -20.47 14.40
N GLY A 408 -5.53 -20.88 13.39
CA GLY A 408 -6.61 -20.08 12.79
C GLY A 408 -6.11 -18.89 11.97
N GLY A 409 -6.95 -17.86 11.80
CA GLY A 409 -6.66 -16.73 10.92
C GLY A 409 -6.73 -17.06 9.42
N HIS A 410 -7.38 -18.17 9.08
CA HIS A 410 -7.56 -18.64 7.71
C HIS A 410 -8.57 -17.80 6.95
N PHE A 411 -8.38 -17.67 5.64
CA PHE A 411 -9.32 -16.97 4.78
C PHE A 411 -10.26 -17.97 4.09
N TYR A 412 -11.53 -17.62 3.99
CA TYR A 412 -12.56 -18.48 3.42
C TYR A 412 -13.28 -17.74 2.29
N ILE A 413 -13.56 -18.43 1.19
CA ILE A 413 -14.58 -18.03 0.22
C ILE A 413 -15.74 -19.01 0.34
N SER A 414 -16.65 -18.71 1.28
CA SER A 414 -17.75 -19.60 1.64
C SER A 414 -18.70 -19.92 0.50
N THR A 415 -18.85 -19.01 -0.48
CA THR A 415 -19.65 -19.26 -1.70
C THR A 415 -19.22 -20.53 -2.42
N TYR A 416 -17.93 -20.88 -2.38
CA TYR A 416 -17.35 -22.04 -3.07
C TYR A 416 -16.74 -23.05 -2.10
N ARG A 417 -16.94 -22.88 -0.78
CA ARG A 417 -16.38 -23.73 0.27
C ARG A 417 -14.86 -23.88 0.17
N ILE A 418 -14.19 -22.79 -0.23
CA ILE A 418 -12.73 -22.72 -0.29
C ILE A 418 -12.21 -22.24 1.06
N ARG A 419 -11.25 -22.97 1.61
CA ARG A 419 -10.38 -22.51 2.70
C ARG A 419 -8.98 -22.26 2.16
N VAL A 420 -8.44 -21.10 2.47
CA VAL A 420 -7.05 -20.73 2.24
C VAL A 420 -6.37 -20.71 3.60
N GLN A 421 -5.51 -21.69 3.85
CA GLN A 421 -4.75 -21.72 5.09
C GLN A 421 -3.77 -20.54 5.12
N ALA A 422 -3.75 -19.83 6.24
CA ALA A 422 -2.90 -18.66 6.43
C ALA A 422 -1.42 -19.06 6.36
N ALA A 423 -0.65 -18.35 5.55
CA ALA A 423 0.81 -18.48 5.48
C ALA A 423 1.41 -17.09 5.17
N ALA A 424 2.69 -16.92 5.51
CA ALA A 424 3.45 -15.74 5.11
C ALA A 424 3.63 -15.71 3.59
N ASN A 425 4.10 -14.57 3.08
CA ASN A 425 4.36 -14.35 1.66
C ASN A 425 3.25 -14.86 0.70
N THR A 426 1.99 -14.66 1.09
CA THR A 426 0.84 -15.19 0.34
C THR A 426 0.01 -14.06 -0.23
N LEU A 427 -0.15 -14.04 -1.55
CA LEU A 427 -1.14 -13.21 -2.23
C LEU A 427 -2.45 -13.99 -2.39
N VAL A 428 -3.56 -13.36 -2.01
CA VAL A 428 -4.92 -13.83 -2.27
C VAL A 428 -5.66 -12.79 -3.12
N VAL A 429 -6.19 -13.24 -4.25
CA VAL A 429 -7.12 -12.51 -5.11
C VAL A 429 -8.51 -13.12 -4.92
N TRP A 430 -9.55 -12.30 -4.76
CA TRP A 430 -10.92 -12.78 -4.64
C TRP A 430 -11.93 -11.75 -5.15
N ARG A 431 -13.16 -12.20 -5.39
CA ARG A 431 -14.29 -11.31 -5.67
C ARG A 431 -14.93 -10.86 -4.36
N PRO A 432 -14.93 -9.57 -3.99
CA PRO A 432 -15.52 -9.10 -2.74
C PRO A 432 -17.03 -9.38 -2.64
N LYS A 433 -17.73 -9.49 -3.78
CA LYS A 433 -19.17 -9.80 -3.82
C LYS A 433 -19.50 -11.24 -3.41
N ASP A 434 -18.53 -12.13 -3.43
CA ASP A 434 -18.70 -13.50 -2.95
C ASP A 434 -18.63 -13.54 -1.43
N ILE A 435 -19.30 -14.51 -0.79
CA ILE A 435 -19.28 -14.64 0.66
C ILE A 435 -17.88 -15.09 1.08
N HIS A 436 -17.21 -14.28 1.90
CA HIS A 436 -15.86 -14.52 2.37
C HIS A 436 -15.66 -14.06 3.82
N GLY A 437 -14.58 -14.47 4.45
CA GLY A 437 -14.25 -14.08 5.82
C GLY A 437 -12.96 -14.69 6.33
N THR A 438 -12.52 -14.23 7.49
CA THR A 438 -11.31 -14.74 8.16
C THR A 438 -11.72 -15.38 9.48
N SER A 439 -11.13 -16.52 9.86
CA SER A 439 -11.38 -17.13 11.17
C SER A 439 -10.62 -16.45 12.30
N LEU A 440 -11.10 -16.69 13.52
CA LEU A 440 -10.46 -16.24 14.74
C LEU A 440 -9.06 -16.85 14.88
N GLN A 441 -8.15 -16.03 15.37
CA GLN A 441 -6.76 -16.38 15.61
C GLN A 441 -6.57 -17.03 16.98
N ASP A 442 -5.52 -17.81 17.18
CA ASP A 442 -5.16 -18.38 18.48
C ASP A 442 -4.52 -17.36 19.45
N LEU A 443 -5.18 -16.22 19.63
CA LEU A 443 -4.74 -15.12 20.49
C LEU A 443 -5.77 -14.80 21.57
N ARG A 444 -5.32 -14.14 22.64
CA ARG A 444 -6.19 -13.64 23.71
C ARG A 444 -6.59 -12.19 23.39
N PRO A 445 -7.88 -11.85 23.29
CA PRO A 445 -8.30 -10.52 22.82
C PRO A 445 -7.92 -9.37 23.75
N ALA A 446 -7.74 -9.67 25.04
CA ALA A 446 -7.36 -8.70 26.06
C ALA A 446 -5.83 -8.58 26.23
N ASP A 447 -5.06 -9.38 25.50
CA ASP A 447 -3.60 -9.32 25.53
C ASP A 447 -3.13 -8.14 24.66
N PRO A 448 -2.47 -7.13 25.24
CA PRO A 448 -1.97 -5.99 24.47
C PRO A 448 -0.82 -6.39 23.53
N ASN A 449 -0.12 -7.49 23.81
CA ASN A 449 1.06 -7.94 23.07
C ASN A 449 0.92 -9.44 22.75
N PRO A 450 -0.07 -9.84 21.92
CA PRO A 450 -0.29 -11.24 21.65
C PRO A 450 0.94 -11.84 20.95
N ALA A 451 1.39 -13.01 21.41
CA ALA A 451 2.47 -13.75 20.76
C ALA A 451 2.13 -14.11 19.29
N PHE A 452 0.85 -14.23 18.98
CA PHE A 452 0.35 -14.44 17.63
C PHE A 452 0.49 -13.17 16.79
N LEU A 453 1.16 -13.30 15.65
CA LEU A 453 1.26 -12.23 14.67
C LEU A 453 0.98 -12.73 13.24
N GLN A 454 0.04 -12.07 12.59
CA GLN A 454 -0.27 -12.15 11.18
C GLN A 454 -0.52 -10.74 10.67
N THR A 455 0.28 -10.29 9.70
CA THR A 455 0.21 -8.94 9.16
C THR A 455 0.15 -8.98 7.63
N GLY A 456 -0.42 -7.93 7.06
CA GLY A 456 -0.52 -7.80 5.62
C GLY A 456 -1.10 -6.48 5.18
N ILE A 457 -1.08 -6.29 3.86
CA ILE A 457 -1.74 -5.18 3.19
C ILE A 457 -2.76 -5.69 2.19
N ALA A 458 -3.82 -4.92 1.97
CA ALA A 458 -4.82 -5.24 0.96
C ALA A 458 -5.23 -4.00 0.18
N ILE A 459 -5.38 -4.16 -1.13
CA ILE A 459 -5.99 -3.15 -1.99
C ILE A 459 -7.47 -3.48 -2.05
N VAL A 460 -8.24 -2.66 -1.35
CA VAL A 460 -9.70 -2.69 -1.31
C VAL A 460 -10.21 -1.26 -1.42
N THR A 461 -11.20 -1.04 -2.30
CA THR A 461 -11.71 0.30 -2.58
C THR A 461 -13.16 0.43 -2.16
N SER A 462 -13.46 1.44 -1.34
CA SER A 462 -14.84 1.74 -0.94
C SER A 462 -15.65 2.26 -2.13
N ASN A 463 -16.86 1.74 -2.32
CA ASN A 463 -17.82 2.25 -3.29
C ASN A 463 -18.15 3.74 -3.16
N ARG A 464 -17.97 4.33 -1.99
CA ARG A 464 -18.18 5.77 -1.80
C ARG A 464 -17.08 6.59 -2.46
N LEU A 465 -15.86 6.05 -2.57
CA LEU A 465 -14.69 6.81 -2.98
C LEU A 465 -14.83 7.38 -4.41
N PRO A 466 -15.25 6.61 -5.43
CA PRO A 466 -15.46 7.15 -6.77
C PRO A 466 -16.56 8.21 -6.82
N SER A 467 -17.64 8.01 -6.06
CA SER A 467 -18.76 8.98 -6.04
C SER A 467 -18.35 10.33 -5.46
N VAL A 468 -17.53 10.34 -4.41
CA VAL A 468 -17.02 11.57 -3.79
C VAL A 468 -15.97 12.21 -4.69
N TRP A 469 -15.11 11.41 -5.34
CA TRP A 469 -14.13 11.90 -6.31
C TRP A 469 -14.79 12.59 -7.52
N LYS A 470 -15.83 11.99 -8.11
CA LYS A 470 -16.57 12.60 -9.23
C LYS A 470 -17.14 13.97 -8.84
N LYS A 471 -17.70 14.10 -7.64
CA LYS A 471 -18.19 15.39 -7.11
C LYS A 471 -17.07 16.39 -6.86
N TYR A 472 -15.93 15.93 -6.34
CA TYR A 472 -14.74 16.76 -6.12
C TYR A 472 -14.19 17.31 -7.45
N ARG A 473 -14.02 16.46 -8.48
CA ARG A 473 -13.57 16.88 -9.82
C ARG A 473 -14.50 17.87 -10.50
N ALA A 474 -15.81 17.72 -10.31
CA ALA A 474 -16.80 18.62 -10.90
C ALA A 474 -16.84 20.01 -10.24
N GLY A 475 -16.01 20.27 -9.22
CA GLY A 475 -16.05 21.53 -8.45
C GLY A 475 -17.30 21.68 -7.58
N VAL A 476 -18.13 20.63 -7.46
CA VAL A 476 -19.36 20.60 -6.65
C VAL A 476 -19.04 20.47 -5.15
N LEU A 477 -17.81 20.06 -4.81
CA LEU A 477 -17.26 20.09 -3.45
C LEU A 477 -16.04 21.02 -3.45
N SER A 478 -16.19 22.26 -2.98
CA SER A 478 -15.02 23.08 -2.67
C SER A 478 -14.41 22.67 -1.32
N HIS A 479 -13.10 22.86 -1.16
CA HIS A 479 -12.42 22.63 0.12
C HIS A 479 -13.00 23.52 1.24
N GLN A 480 -13.54 24.70 0.88
CA GLN A 480 -14.11 25.67 1.80
C GLN A 480 -15.56 25.34 2.19
N ASP A 481 -16.39 24.79 1.28
CA ASP A 481 -17.77 24.38 1.60
C ASP A 481 -17.80 23.18 2.56
N ALA A 482 -16.86 22.25 2.39
CA ALA A 482 -16.67 21.14 3.33
C ALA A 482 -16.14 21.60 4.70
N MET A 483 -15.49 22.77 4.78
CA MET A 483 -15.00 23.39 6.02
C MET A 483 -16.05 24.30 6.68
N ARG A 484 -16.97 24.91 5.92
CA ARG A 484 -18.04 25.75 6.48
C ARG A 484 -19.08 24.93 7.25
N ILE A 485 -19.36 23.71 6.77
CA ILE A 485 -20.19 22.72 7.49
C ILE A 485 -19.54 22.27 8.82
N LEU A 486 -18.21 22.36 8.95
CA LEU A 486 -17.48 22.03 10.18
C LEU A 486 -17.52 23.16 11.23
N ALA A 487 -17.81 24.40 10.85
CA ALA A 487 -17.93 25.51 11.82
C ALA A 487 -19.32 25.60 12.46
N GLU A 488 -20.33 24.97 11.87
CA GLU A 488 -21.71 24.96 12.37
C GLU A 488 -22.06 23.67 13.14
N SER A 489 -21.14 22.71 13.25
CA SER A 489 -21.40 21.42 13.93
C SER A 489 -20.62 21.19 15.23
N ASP A 490 -19.95 22.22 15.77
CA ASP A 490 -19.29 22.17 17.07
C ASP A 490 -20.06 22.94 18.18
N ASP A 491 -21.21 23.58 17.88
CA ASP A 491 -22.01 24.35 18.85
C ASP A 491 -23.45 23.86 19.11
N GLU A 492 -23.92 22.75 18.53
CA GLU A 492 -25.24 22.18 18.86
C GLU A 492 -25.21 20.65 18.98
N LEU A 493 -24.60 20.16 20.06
CA LEU A 493 -24.82 18.81 20.58
C LEU A 493 -25.11 18.89 22.08
N ASP A 494 -26.26 19.47 22.41
CA ASP A 494 -27.10 19.09 23.54
C ASP A 494 -28.43 19.87 23.41
N GLU A 495 -29.57 19.17 23.50
CA GLU A 495 -30.95 19.71 23.54
C GLU A 495 -31.63 20.24 22.26
N HIS A 496 -31.99 19.39 21.29
CA HIS A 496 -33.35 19.46 20.67
C HIS A 496 -33.63 18.29 19.69
N PHE A 497 -34.22 17.20 20.17
CA PHE A 497 -35.00 16.28 19.31
C PHE A 497 -36.06 15.50 20.11
N GLU A 498 -36.74 16.18 21.04
CA GLU A 498 -37.95 15.65 21.71
C GLU A 498 -39.24 16.44 21.42
N HIS A 499 -39.20 17.54 20.67
CA HIS A 499 -40.42 18.20 20.21
C HIS A 499 -40.43 18.31 18.70
N LEU A 500 -41.18 17.41 18.05
CA LEU A 500 -41.95 17.59 16.80
C LEU A 500 -42.31 16.22 16.17
N GLN A 501 -42.89 15.31 16.97
CA GLN A 501 -43.75 14.21 16.47
C GLN A 501 -44.89 13.92 17.47
N ALA A 502 -45.54 14.99 17.94
CA ALA A 502 -46.93 14.96 18.33
C ALA A 502 -47.66 15.90 17.36
N GLU A 503 -48.77 15.44 16.77
CA GLU A 503 -49.56 16.08 15.70
C GLU A 503 -49.13 15.76 14.26
N GLN A 504 -49.41 14.52 13.82
CA GLN A 504 -50.33 14.21 12.70
C GLN A 504 -50.52 12.71 12.52
#